data_AF-A0A4R6YBZ3-F1
#
_entry.id   AF-A0A4R6YBZ3-F1
#
_cell.length_a   1.000
_cell.length_b   1.000
_cell.length_c   1.000
_cell.angle_alpha   90.00
_cell.angle_beta   90.00
_cell.angle_gamma   90.00
#
_symmetry.space_group_name_H-M   'P 1'
#
loop_
_entity.id
_entity.type
_entity.pdbx_description
1 polymer ?
#
loop_
_entity_poly.entity_id
_entity_poly.type
_entity_poly.pdbx_seq_one_letter_code
_entity_poly.pdbx_strand_id
1 'polypeptide(L)'
;MVLAALGVSGCTTTSQTTQNFAETSEADADAGFVMPLPETVAVLPESAFADGSRSADLAALPAPSQPGEAAPVMALAPQSAASPIQLASAAAMPRAEPAVLTTATDAAPAPRGHVDGLIAKYANVYGLPEQFVRRVVKRESTFNPKAYNNGHWGLMQIKHATARGMGYDGPANGLLDAETNLKYAVKYLRGAWLVADGDENRADRLYQTGYYYHAKKRGMLEITGLGKDRKRRRDPAAATPALLVETPQQVELPVALN
;
A
#
# COMPACT_ATOMS: atom_id res chain seq x y z
N MET A 1 50.54 14.52 48.95
CA MET A 1 50.65 14.63 47.48
C MET A 1 51.35 13.35 46.99
N VAL A 2 50.57 12.30 46.70
CA VAL A 2 51.08 11.01 46.19
C VAL A 2 50.19 10.66 45.02
N LEU A 3 50.74 10.81 43.81
CA LEU A 3 50.08 10.55 42.53
C LEU A 3 50.42 9.11 42.12
N ALA A 4 49.43 8.24 42.09
CA ALA A 4 49.59 6.85 41.65
C ALA A 4 49.38 6.76 40.12
N ALA A 5 50.37 6.19 39.44
CA ALA A 5 50.33 5.84 38.04
C ALA A 5 49.71 4.43 37.85
N LEU A 6 48.83 4.29 36.86
CA LEU A 6 48.55 3.03 36.19
C LEU A 6 48.51 3.30 34.69
N GLY A 7 49.45 2.69 33.97
CA GLY A 7 49.44 2.60 32.51
C GLY A 7 48.85 1.26 32.05
N VAL A 8 48.54 1.20 30.75
CA VAL A 8 48.60 0.07 29.77
C VAL A 8 47.73 0.54 28.58
N SER A 9 48.33 1.02 27.48
CA SER A 9 48.75 0.28 26.27
C SER A 9 47.62 -0.50 25.58
N GLY A 10 47.20 0.00 24.40
CA GLY A 10 46.33 -0.70 23.46
C GLY A 10 46.48 -0.11 22.05
N CYS A 11 46.89 -0.96 21.11
CA CYS A 11 47.41 -0.67 19.77
C CYS A 11 46.40 -0.02 18.81
N THR A 12 46.80 1.03 18.08
CA THR A 12 46.18 1.40 16.80
C THR A 12 47.05 0.89 15.67
N THR A 13 46.51 -0.04 14.89
CA THR A 13 47.21 -0.67 13.78
C THR A 13 47.26 0.28 12.58
N THR A 14 48.47 0.49 12.09
CA THR A 14 48.80 1.16 10.82
C THR A 14 48.59 0.17 9.68
N SER A 15 47.93 0.60 8.60
CA SER A 15 48.13 0.01 7.27
C SER A 15 48.08 1.13 6.25
N GLN A 16 49.28 1.52 5.82
CA GLN A 16 49.51 2.31 4.62
C GLN A 16 49.35 1.38 3.40
N THR A 17 48.71 1.85 2.34
CA THR A 17 48.88 1.28 1.00
C THR A 17 48.99 2.42 0.02
N THR A 18 50.26 2.69 -0.32
CA THR A 18 50.83 3.11 -1.59
C THR A 18 50.00 4.00 -2.51
N GLN A 19 50.43 5.25 -2.56
CA GLN A 19 50.24 6.17 -3.67
C GLN A 19 50.97 5.67 -4.91
N ASN A 20 50.31 5.69 -6.06
CA ASN A 20 50.97 5.81 -7.36
C ASN A 20 50.54 7.15 -7.96
N PHE A 21 51.46 8.10 -7.93
CA PHE A 21 51.47 9.26 -8.80
C PHE A 21 51.92 8.81 -10.20
N ALA A 22 51.12 9.10 -11.20
CA ALA A 22 51.58 9.25 -12.57
C ALA A 22 50.76 10.38 -13.20
N GLU A 23 51.33 11.56 -13.07
CA GLU A 23 51.01 12.78 -13.79
C GLU A 23 51.42 12.59 -15.26
N THR A 24 50.47 12.79 -16.18
CA THR A 24 50.79 13.16 -17.57
C THR A 24 49.69 14.11 -18.02
N SER A 25 50.08 15.37 -18.13
CA SER A 25 49.34 16.43 -18.81
C SER A 25 49.77 16.43 -20.26
N GLU A 26 48.84 16.26 -21.20
CA GLU A 26 48.98 16.79 -22.55
C GLU A 26 47.60 17.29 -23.02
N ALA A 27 47.54 18.60 -23.22
CA ALA A 27 46.53 19.24 -24.03
C ALA A 27 46.88 18.99 -25.50
N ASP A 28 45.91 18.60 -26.33
CA ASP A 28 45.88 19.06 -27.72
C ASP A 28 44.52 18.79 -28.38
N ALA A 29 44.33 19.53 -29.46
CA ALA A 29 43.07 19.97 -30.04
C ALA A 29 42.28 18.93 -30.85
N ASP A 30 41.00 19.28 -31.04
CA ASP A 30 40.25 19.16 -32.30
C ASP A 30 40.04 17.77 -32.92
N ALA A 31 38.87 17.19 -32.66
CA ALA A 31 38.12 16.45 -33.69
C ALA A 31 36.67 16.28 -33.24
N GLY A 32 35.74 16.84 -34.03
CA GLY A 32 34.31 16.65 -33.84
C GLY A 32 33.92 15.18 -33.87
N PHE A 33 33.32 14.70 -32.79
CA PHE A 33 32.63 13.42 -32.78
C PHE A 33 31.12 13.67 -32.82
N VAL A 34 30.62 13.81 -34.06
CA VAL A 34 29.19 13.75 -34.39
C VAL A 34 28.75 12.31 -34.17
N MET A 35 27.92 12.07 -33.14
CA MET A 35 27.20 10.80 -33.03
C MET A 35 26.00 10.82 -33.98
N PRO A 36 25.93 9.91 -34.98
CA PRO A 36 24.75 9.81 -35.82
C PRO A 36 23.60 9.17 -35.01
N LEU A 37 22.48 9.88 -34.91
CA LEU A 37 21.21 9.32 -34.46
C LEU A 37 20.72 8.31 -35.52
N PRO A 38 20.29 7.10 -35.16
CA PRO A 38 19.63 6.22 -36.11
C PRO A 38 18.23 6.75 -36.43
N GLU A 39 18.04 7.24 -37.66
CA GLU A 39 16.74 7.40 -38.29
C GLU A 39 16.19 6.03 -38.69
N THR A 40 15.34 5.43 -37.86
CA THR A 40 14.29 4.50 -38.33
C THR A 40 13.27 4.28 -37.20
N VAL A 41 12.21 5.09 -37.18
CA VAL A 41 11.00 4.77 -36.44
C VAL A 41 10.22 3.74 -37.26
N ALA A 42 10.17 2.51 -36.76
CA ALA A 42 9.31 1.47 -37.31
C ALA A 42 7.84 1.85 -37.07
N VAL A 43 7.18 2.32 -38.13
CA VAL A 43 5.74 2.43 -38.22
C VAL A 43 5.18 1.01 -38.39
N LEU A 44 4.35 0.56 -37.43
CA LEU A 44 3.49 -0.60 -37.59
C LEU A 44 2.02 -0.15 -37.61
N PRO A 45 1.17 -0.84 -38.38
CA PRO A 45 -0.04 -0.25 -38.95
C PRO A 45 -1.24 -0.19 -38.01
N GLU A 46 -1.98 0.89 -38.20
CA GLU A 46 -3.38 1.10 -37.84
C GLU A 46 -4.27 0.10 -38.63
N SER A 47 -5.06 -0.72 -37.92
CA SER A 47 -6.39 -1.24 -38.33
C SER A 47 -6.77 -2.49 -37.53
N ALA A 48 -7.71 -2.36 -36.58
CA ALA A 48 -8.73 -3.37 -36.29
C ALA A 48 -9.77 -2.81 -35.32
N PHE A 49 -10.54 -1.82 -35.78
CA PHE A 49 -11.89 -1.62 -35.27
C PHE A 49 -12.78 -2.68 -35.93
N ALA A 50 -13.24 -3.64 -35.15
CA ALA A 50 -14.28 -4.58 -35.56
C ALA A 50 -15.31 -4.69 -34.43
N ASP A 51 -16.39 -3.96 -34.65
CA ASP A 51 -17.78 -4.35 -34.47
C ASP A 51 -18.24 -4.83 -33.08
N GLY A 52 -18.78 -3.88 -32.32
CA GLY A 52 -19.73 -4.16 -31.27
C GLY A 52 -21.12 -4.32 -31.86
N SER A 53 -21.63 -5.55 -31.90
CA SER A 53 -23.08 -5.79 -31.86
C SER A 53 -23.37 -7.28 -31.60
N ARG A 54 -23.75 -7.62 -30.37
CA ARG A 54 -24.56 -8.81 -30.09
C ARG A 54 -25.63 -8.47 -29.08
N SER A 55 -26.81 -8.21 -29.62
CA SER A 55 -28.09 -8.33 -28.95
C SER A 55 -28.26 -9.74 -28.39
N ALA A 56 -28.65 -9.84 -27.13
CA ALA A 56 -29.30 -11.01 -26.57
C ALA A 56 -30.45 -10.51 -25.70
N ASP A 57 -31.62 -10.47 -26.31
CA ASP A 57 -32.90 -10.43 -25.63
C ASP A 57 -33.20 -11.78 -24.94
N LEU A 58 -33.96 -11.67 -23.85
CA LEU A 58 -35.08 -12.54 -23.46
C LEU A 58 -34.94 -13.42 -22.19
N ALA A 59 -36.02 -13.32 -21.39
CA ALA A 59 -36.51 -14.14 -20.26
C ALA A 59 -35.98 -13.78 -18.85
N ALA A 60 -36.68 -13.02 -17.99
CA ALA A 60 -38.02 -13.14 -17.41
C ALA A 60 -38.14 -14.06 -16.16
N LEU A 61 -38.25 -13.40 -14.99
CA LEU A 61 -39.01 -13.70 -13.74
C LEU A 61 -38.51 -14.83 -12.79
N PRO A 62 -38.90 -14.87 -11.48
CA PRO A 62 -39.82 -14.01 -10.71
C PRO A 62 -39.30 -13.48 -9.34
N ALA A 63 -40.13 -12.63 -8.71
CA ALA A 63 -39.97 -11.86 -7.47
C ALA A 63 -40.01 -12.67 -6.15
N PRO A 64 -39.52 -12.12 -5.02
CA PRO A 64 -39.69 -12.70 -3.69
C PRO A 64 -41.03 -12.30 -3.03
N SER A 65 -41.74 -13.31 -2.52
CA SER A 65 -42.99 -13.24 -1.77
C SER A 65 -42.82 -12.66 -0.36
N GLN A 66 -43.82 -11.90 0.09
CA GLN A 66 -44.09 -11.60 1.51
C GLN A 66 -45.06 -12.63 2.12
N PRO A 67 -45.15 -12.69 3.45
CA PRO A 67 -46.40 -12.39 4.18
C PRO A 67 -46.15 -11.42 5.38
N GLY A 68 -47.01 -10.47 5.78
CA GLY A 68 -48.48 -10.49 5.98
C GLY A 68 -48.79 -11.02 7.40
N GLU A 69 -49.11 -10.22 8.42
CA GLU A 69 -50.45 -9.71 8.84
C GLU A 69 -50.29 -8.65 9.96
N ALA A 70 -50.81 -7.42 9.84
CA ALA A 70 -52.14 -6.92 10.26
C ALA A 70 -52.33 -6.78 11.81
N ALA A 71 -52.10 -5.60 12.42
CA ALA A 71 -53.05 -4.51 12.76
C ALA A 71 -53.91 -4.78 14.04
N PRO A 72 -54.60 -3.82 14.73
CA PRO A 72 -54.76 -2.38 14.48
C PRO A 72 -54.78 -1.43 15.74
N VAL A 73 -54.85 -0.11 15.45
CA VAL A 73 -55.50 1.02 16.16
C VAL A 73 -55.36 1.27 17.68
N MET A 74 -54.86 2.47 18.01
CA MET A 74 -55.55 3.33 18.99
C MET A 74 -55.18 4.81 18.78
N ALA A 75 -56.22 5.60 18.50
CA ALA A 75 -56.22 7.05 18.51
C ALA A 75 -57.20 7.51 19.60
N LEU A 76 -56.78 8.36 20.54
CA LEU A 76 -57.61 9.40 21.16
C LEU A 76 -56.72 10.38 21.95
N ALA A 77 -56.95 11.67 21.74
CA ALA A 77 -56.30 12.83 22.36
C ALA A 77 -56.87 13.13 23.78
N PRO A 78 -56.89 14.38 24.27
CA PRO A 78 -55.84 15.32 24.73
C PRO A 78 -56.02 15.69 26.22
N GLN A 79 -55.07 16.37 26.91
CA GLN A 79 -55.27 17.40 27.98
C GLN A 79 -53.90 18.12 28.22
N SER A 80 -53.66 19.37 27.83
CA SER A 80 -54.10 20.67 28.38
C SER A 80 -53.79 20.87 29.87
N ALA A 81 -52.78 21.71 30.15
CA ALA A 81 -52.75 22.59 31.32
C ALA A 81 -51.90 23.84 30.98
N ALA A 82 -52.59 24.98 30.90
CA ALA A 82 -52.08 26.34 30.79
C ALA A 82 -51.28 26.73 32.06
N SER A 83 -50.38 27.72 32.06
CA SER A 83 -50.64 29.18 32.05
C SER A 83 -49.28 29.95 32.12
N PRO A 84 -49.22 31.30 32.26
CA PRO A 84 -49.30 32.27 31.17
C PRO A 84 -48.14 33.29 31.11
N ILE A 85 -48.01 33.90 29.93
CA ILE A 85 -47.68 35.31 29.60
C ILE A 85 -46.71 36.08 30.51
N GLN A 86 -45.55 36.47 29.96
CA GLN A 86 -45.09 37.87 30.04
C GLN A 86 -44.50 38.36 28.70
N LEU A 87 -45.00 39.52 28.27
CA LEU A 87 -44.63 40.29 27.08
C LEU A 87 -43.69 41.43 27.52
N ALA A 88 -42.48 41.48 26.97
CA ALA A 88 -41.62 42.68 26.93
C ALA A 88 -40.59 42.47 25.81
N SER A 89 -40.75 43.08 24.64
CA SER A 89 -40.40 44.46 24.27
C SER A 89 -39.16 44.44 23.37
N ALA A 90 -39.32 45.04 22.19
CA ALA A 90 -38.30 45.14 21.15
C ALA A 90 -37.13 46.02 21.57
N ALA A 91 -35.91 45.58 21.26
CA ALA A 91 -34.77 46.46 21.01
C ALA A 91 -33.77 45.73 20.10
N ALA A 92 -33.70 46.20 18.85
CA ALA A 92 -32.62 45.91 17.93
C ALA A 92 -31.31 46.51 18.46
N MET A 93 -30.22 45.73 18.46
CA MET A 93 -28.83 46.17 18.60
C MET A 93 -27.90 45.06 18.03
N PRO A 94 -26.69 45.39 17.57
CA PRO A 94 -26.09 44.82 16.37
C PRO A 94 -25.38 43.47 16.56
N ARG A 95 -25.29 42.75 15.44
CA ARG A 95 -24.47 41.56 15.19
C ARG A 95 -23.02 41.82 15.64
N ALA A 96 -22.65 41.33 16.81
CA ALA A 96 -21.26 41.22 17.22
C ALA A 96 -20.59 40.14 16.36
N GLU A 97 -19.63 40.54 15.54
CA GLU A 97 -18.73 39.62 14.87
C GLU A 97 -17.77 39.02 15.92
N PRO A 98 -17.66 37.69 16.04
CA PRO A 98 -16.54 37.13 16.75
C PRO A 98 -15.30 37.29 15.87
N ALA A 99 -14.47 38.27 16.20
CA ALA A 99 -13.09 38.32 15.75
C ALA A 99 -12.36 37.09 16.31
N VAL A 100 -12.37 36.00 15.54
CA VAL A 100 -11.52 34.84 15.80
C VAL A 100 -10.11 35.22 15.36
N LEU A 101 -9.26 35.51 16.35
CA LEU A 101 -7.81 35.49 16.19
C LEU A 101 -7.41 34.07 15.73
N THR A 102 -7.25 33.88 14.42
CA THR A 102 -6.61 32.69 13.88
C THR A 102 -5.11 32.86 13.99
N THR A 103 -4.56 32.51 15.16
CA THR A 103 -3.14 32.16 15.27
C THR A 103 -3.03 30.65 15.28
N ALA A 104 -3.11 30.06 14.10
CA ALA A 104 -2.54 28.74 13.84
C ALA A 104 -1.97 28.78 12.42
N THR A 105 -0.64 28.80 12.33
CA THR A 105 0.10 28.36 11.15
C THR A 105 -0.26 26.89 10.91
N ASP A 106 -1.39 26.65 10.26
CA ASP A 106 -1.72 25.35 9.70
C ASP A 106 -0.98 25.28 8.37
N ALA A 107 0.03 24.42 8.30
CA ALA A 107 0.68 24.10 7.04
C ALA A 107 -0.41 23.55 6.11
N ALA A 108 -0.83 24.36 5.13
CA ALA A 108 -1.94 24.04 4.26
C ALA A 108 -1.86 22.57 3.79
N PRO A 109 -2.91 21.77 4.01
CA PRO A 109 -2.94 20.40 3.51
C PRO A 109 -2.71 20.45 2.00
N ALA A 110 -2.01 19.45 1.46
CA ALA A 110 -1.91 19.30 0.01
C ALA A 110 -3.32 19.44 -0.59
N PRO A 111 -3.47 20.11 -1.75
CA PRO A 111 -4.79 20.32 -2.35
C PRO A 111 -5.48 18.97 -2.44
N ARG A 112 -6.66 18.84 -1.82
CA ARG A 112 -7.34 17.54 -1.62
C ARG A 112 -7.44 16.71 -2.92
N GLY A 113 -7.62 17.38 -4.06
CA GLY A 113 -7.64 16.74 -5.38
C GLY A 113 -6.34 16.01 -5.76
N HIS A 114 -5.18 16.49 -5.33
CA HIS A 114 -3.91 15.79 -5.57
C HIS A 114 -3.83 14.47 -4.79
N VAL A 115 -4.20 14.49 -3.51
CA VAL A 115 -4.23 13.27 -2.67
C VAL A 115 -5.24 12.26 -3.22
N ASP A 116 -6.41 12.73 -3.65
CA ASP A 116 -7.44 11.87 -4.23
C ASP A 116 -6.96 11.18 -5.52
N GLY A 117 -6.27 11.90 -6.40
CA GLY A 117 -5.65 11.31 -7.60
C GLY A 117 -4.60 10.24 -7.27
N LEU A 118 -3.80 10.48 -6.23
CA LEU A 118 -2.83 9.47 -5.75
C LEU A 118 -3.50 8.24 -5.15
N ILE A 119 -4.61 8.42 -4.42
CA ILE A 119 -5.39 7.29 -3.88
C ILE A 119 -5.91 6.41 -5.02
N ALA A 120 -6.53 7.02 -6.03
CA ALA A 120 -7.02 6.30 -7.21
C ALA A 120 -5.90 5.56 -7.96
N LYS A 121 -4.74 6.23 -8.13
CA LYS A 121 -3.55 5.63 -8.74
C LYS A 121 -3.10 4.38 -8.01
N TYR A 122 -2.87 4.45 -6.70
CA TYR A 122 -2.33 3.31 -5.95
C TYR A 122 -3.37 2.23 -5.65
N ALA A 123 -4.65 2.57 -5.53
CA ALA A 123 -5.73 1.60 -5.46
C ALA A 123 -5.73 0.71 -6.71
N ASN A 124 -5.60 1.31 -7.90
CA ASN A 124 -5.49 0.57 -9.16
C ASN A 124 -4.20 -0.25 -9.24
N VAL A 125 -3.04 0.33 -8.91
CA VAL A 125 -1.74 -0.39 -8.95
C VAL A 125 -1.75 -1.66 -8.10
N TYR A 126 -2.42 -1.63 -6.94
CA TYR A 126 -2.45 -2.78 -6.02
C TYR A 126 -3.76 -3.60 -6.09
N GLY A 127 -4.69 -3.25 -6.97
CA GLY A 127 -5.95 -3.97 -7.17
C GLY A 127 -6.84 -3.96 -5.92
N LEU A 128 -7.06 -2.78 -5.33
CA LEU A 128 -7.96 -2.55 -4.21
C LEU A 128 -9.12 -1.62 -4.64
N PRO A 129 -10.32 -1.75 -4.05
CA PRO A 129 -11.39 -0.78 -4.27
C PRO A 129 -10.95 0.62 -3.83
N GLU A 130 -11.09 1.62 -4.70
CA GLU A 130 -10.69 3.01 -4.37
C GLU A 130 -11.38 3.52 -3.12
N GLN A 131 -12.69 3.24 -2.99
CA GLN A 131 -13.50 3.66 -1.84
C GLN A 131 -12.97 3.06 -0.53
N PHE A 132 -12.45 1.83 -0.56
CA PHE A 132 -11.83 1.20 0.59
C PHE A 132 -10.55 1.93 1.00
N VAL A 133 -9.62 2.18 0.05
CA VAL A 133 -8.37 2.90 0.33
C VAL A 133 -8.65 4.31 0.83
N ARG A 134 -9.58 5.03 0.19
CA ARG A 134 -10.02 6.37 0.60
C ARG A 134 -10.56 6.39 2.03
N ARG A 135 -11.35 5.38 2.42
CA ARG A 135 -11.87 5.25 3.79
C ARG A 135 -10.77 5.02 4.81
N VAL A 136 -9.78 4.19 4.48
CA VAL A 136 -8.59 3.96 5.32
C VAL A 136 -7.83 5.27 5.50
N VAL A 137 -7.46 5.97 4.41
CA VAL A 137 -6.72 7.25 4.47
C VAL A 137 -7.46 8.29 5.31
N LYS A 138 -8.79 8.39 5.17
CA LYS A 138 -9.60 9.31 5.97
C LYS A 138 -9.50 9.01 7.46
N ARG A 139 -9.56 7.74 7.86
CA ARG A 139 -9.48 7.35 9.27
C ARG A 139 -8.08 7.57 9.84
N GLU A 140 -7.04 7.23 9.08
CA GLU A 140 -5.66 7.29 9.57
C GLU A 140 -5.17 8.74 9.77
N SER A 141 -5.47 9.65 8.85
CA SER A 141 -4.96 11.03 8.95
C SER A 141 -5.90 12.14 8.54
N THR A 142 -7.15 11.83 8.17
CA THR A 142 -8.07 12.80 7.57
C THR A 142 -7.44 13.51 6.35
N PHE A 143 -6.73 12.73 5.50
CA PHE A 143 -6.05 13.21 4.29
C PHE A 143 -4.86 14.16 4.54
N ASN A 144 -4.30 14.18 5.75
CA ASN A 144 -3.10 14.96 6.04
C ASN A 144 -1.82 14.16 5.71
N PRO A 145 -1.01 14.55 4.72
CA PRO A 145 0.23 13.84 4.38
C PRO A 145 1.37 14.10 5.37
N LYS A 146 1.30 15.18 6.15
CA LYS A 146 2.31 15.54 7.15
C LYS A 146 1.97 15.01 8.55
N ALA A 147 0.95 14.18 8.68
CA ALA A 147 0.53 13.64 9.97
C ALA A 147 1.62 12.75 10.58
N TYR A 148 1.85 12.90 11.88
CA TYR A 148 2.80 12.09 12.64
C TYR A 148 2.24 11.76 14.02
N ASN A 149 2.31 10.48 14.41
CA ASN A 149 1.86 10.03 15.72
C ASN A 149 2.68 8.82 16.21
N ASN A 150 3.45 8.97 17.29
CA ASN A 150 4.14 7.85 17.95
C ASN A 150 4.90 6.90 16.99
N GLY A 151 5.65 7.45 16.02
CA GLY A 151 6.39 6.67 15.04
C GLY A 151 5.59 6.18 13.82
N HIS A 152 4.33 6.61 13.67
CA HIS A 152 3.50 6.44 12.49
C HIS A 152 3.57 7.70 11.63
N TRP A 153 3.74 7.53 10.33
CA TRP A 153 4.06 8.61 9.40
C TRP A 153 3.02 8.72 8.29
N GLY A 154 2.66 9.96 7.98
CA GLY A 154 1.94 10.39 6.79
C GLY A 154 0.49 9.94 6.66
N LEU A 155 0.01 9.90 5.41
CA LEU A 155 -1.40 9.72 5.05
C LEU A 155 -2.06 8.48 5.67
N MET A 156 -1.38 7.35 5.63
CA MET A 156 -1.92 6.08 6.11
C MET A 156 -1.28 5.62 7.42
N GLN A 157 -0.61 6.53 8.13
CA GLN A 157 0.00 6.27 9.44
C GLN A 157 0.84 4.97 9.46
N ILE A 158 1.68 4.77 8.45
CA ILE A 158 2.54 3.57 8.37
C ILE A 158 3.78 3.75 9.26
N LYS A 159 4.22 2.67 9.92
CA LYS A 159 5.51 2.63 10.63
C LYS A 159 6.66 2.55 9.63
N HIS A 160 7.79 3.22 9.92
CA HIS A 160 8.98 3.14 9.07
C HIS A 160 9.46 1.70 8.88
N ALA A 161 9.49 0.89 9.94
CA ALA A 161 9.87 -0.53 9.85
C ALA A 161 8.96 -1.33 8.90
N THR A 162 7.65 -1.06 8.90
CA THR A 162 6.70 -1.72 7.99
C THR A 162 6.96 -1.28 6.55
N ALA A 163 7.17 0.02 6.30
CA ALA A 163 7.51 0.52 4.98
C ALA A 163 8.81 -0.10 4.45
N ARG A 164 9.83 -0.25 5.31
CA ARG A 164 11.07 -0.96 4.96
C ARG A 164 10.81 -2.41 4.58
N GLY A 165 9.95 -3.11 5.32
CA GLY A 165 9.50 -4.46 4.95
C GLY A 165 8.83 -4.52 3.57
N MET A 166 8.18 -3.42 3.16
CA MET A 166 7.56 -3.28 1.84
C MET A 166 8.54 -2.81 0.74
N GLY A 167 9.82 -2.58 1.05
CA GLY A 167 10.86 -2.15 0.11
C GLY A 167 11.12 -0.64 0.07
N TYR A 168 10.85 0.07 1.17
CA TYR A 168 11.26 1.47 1.33
C TYR A 168 12.66 1.55 1.96
N ASP A 169 13.60 2.22 1.29
CA ASP A 169 14.98 2.37 1.77
C ASP A 169 15.32 3.80 2.22
N GLY A 170 14.36 4.71 2.15
CA GLY A 170 14.54 6.11 2.53
C GLY A 170 14.45 6.36 4.04
N PRO A 171 14.74 7.61 4.47
CA PRO A 171 14.63 8.03 5.85
C PRO A 171 13.16 8.12 6.31
N ALA A 172 12.89 8.02 7.61
CA ALA A 172 11.51 7.97 8.13
C ALA A 172 10.67 9.21 7.76
N ASN A 173 11.29 10.39 7.71
CA ASN A 173 10.63 11.64 7.31
C ASN A 173 10.17 11.66 5.84
N GLY A 174 10.77 10.84 4.97
CA GLY A 174 10.33 10.71 3.57
C GLY A 174 8.95 10.05 3.45
N LEU A 175 8.44 9.42 4.51
CA LEU A 175 7.06 8.93 4.58
C LEU A 175 6.02 10.06 4.81
N LEU A 176 6.46 11.30 5.03
CA LEU A 176 5.58 12.48 5.03
C LEU A 176 5.26 12.98 3.61
N ASP A 177 5.96 12.46 2.59
CA ASP A 177 5.56 12.64 1.20
C ASP A 177 4.34 11.75 0.89
N ALA A 178 3.31 12.35 0.30
CA ALA A 178 2.01 11.70 0.07
C ALA A 178 2.14 10.48 -0.87
N GLU A 179 2.87 10.65 -1.97
CA GLU A 179 3.03 9.62 -2.99
C GLU A 179 3.85 8.44 -2.46
N THR A 180 4.99 8.74 -1.82
CA THR A 180 5.82 7.74 -1.16
C THR A 180 5.03 6.97 -0.10
N ASN A 181 4.27 7.68 0.74
CA ASN A 181 3.44 7.06 1.78
C ASN A 181 2.43 6.07 1.19
N LEU A 182 1.63 6.51 0.21
CA LEU A 182 0.60 5.68 -0.42
C LEU A 182 1.21 4.49 -1.15
N LYS A 183 2.35 4.65 -1.83
CA LYS A 183 3.06 3.55 -2.49
C LYS A 183 3.31 2.38 -1.54
N TYR A 184 3.87 2.64 -0.36
CA TYR A 184 4.25 1.56 0.56
C TYR A 184 3.09 1.15 1.49
N ALA A 185 2.25 2.08 1.91
CA ALA A 185 1.13 1.79 2.79
C ALA A 185 0.00 1.04 2.09
N VAL A 186 -0.33 1.39 0.85
CA VAL A 186 -1.34 0.65 0.06
C VAL A 186 -0.81 -0.74 -0.32
N LYS A 187 0.50 -0.88 -0.56
CA LYS A 187 1.15 -2.20 -0.73
C LYS A 187 0.98 -3.08 0.51
N TYR A 188 1.17 -2.52 1.71
CA TYR A 188 0.94 -3.25 2.96
C TYR A 188 -0.56 -3.56 3.16
N LEU A 189 -1.45 -2.60 2.85
CA LEU A 189 -2.91 -2.80 2.89
C LEU A 189 -3.36 -3.93 1.95
N ARG A 190 -2.72 -4.08 0.79
CA ARG A 190 -2.99 -5.20 -0.13
C ARG A 190 -2.67 -6.54 0.52
N GLY A 191 -1.60 -6.65 1.31
CA GLY A 191 -1.32 -7.86 2.06
C GLY A 191 -2.44 -8.19 3.06
N ALA A 192 -2.96 -7.19 3.78
CA ALA A 192 -4.09 -7.36 4.69
C ALA A 192 -5.36 -7.80 3.94
N TRP A 193 -5.64 -7.21 2.77
CA TRP A 193 -6.75 -7.56 1.90
C TRP A 193 -6.73 -9.03 1.46
N LEU A 194 -5.56 -9.52 1.03
CA LEU A 194 -5.37 -10.93 0.64
C LEU A 194 -5.63 -11.87 1.83
N VAL A 195 -5.12 -11.52 3.01
CA VAL A 195 -5.29 -12.31 4.23
C VAL A 195 -6.73 -12.25 4.77
N ALA A 196 -7.47 -11.21 4.41
CA ALA A 196 -8.87 -11.02 4.74
C ALA A 196 -9.85 -11.67 3.76
N ASP A 197 -9.37 -12.25 2.65
CA ASP A 197 -10.20 -12.82 1.59
C ASP A 197 -11.12 -11.77 0.91
N GLY A 198 -10.65 -10.51 0.87
CA GLY A 198 -11.42 -9.39 0.30
C GLY A 198 -12.47 -8.78 1.22
N ASP A 199 -12.56 -9.20 2.48
CA ASP A 199 -13.41 -8.54 3.46
C ASP A 199 -12.77 -7.20 3.90
N GLU A 200 -13.43 -6.09 3.57
CA GLU A 200 -12.95 -4.75 3.89
C GLU A 200 -12.76 -4.50 5.38
N ASN A 201 -13.69 -4.93 6.23
CA ASN A 201 -13.65 -4.69 7.68
C ASN A 201 -12.54 -5.49 8.35
N ARG A 202 -12.34 -6.73 7.91
CA ARG A 202 -11.28 -7.61 8.38
C ARG A 202 -9.93 -7.13 7.88
N ALA A 203 -9.81 -6.72 6.62
CA ALA A 203 -8.59 -6.15 6.05
C ALA A 203 -8.17 -4.89 6.81
N ASP A 204 -9.15 -4.04 7.14
CA ASP A 204 -8.93 -2.83 7.92
C ASP A 204 -8.35 -3.10 9.31
N ARG A 205 -8.97 -4.03 10.05
CA ARG A 205 -8.47 -4.46 11.36
C ARG A 205 -7.07 -5.04 11.25
N LEU A 206 -6.84 -5.91 10.27
CA LEU A 206 -5.55 -6.56 10.01
C LEU A 206 -4.46 -5.55 9.65
N TYR A 207 -4.79 -4.47 8.95
CA TYR A 207 -3.86 -3.38 8.67
C TYR A 207 -3.40 -2.70 9.97
N GLN A 208 -4.34 -2.38 10.86
CA GLN A 208 -4.06 -1.70 12.13
C GLN A 208 -3.31 -2.60 13.13
N THR A 209 -3.75 -3.85 13.30
CA THR A 209 -3.17 -4.77 14.29
C THR A 209 -1.92 -5.50 13.78
N GLY A 210 -1.73 -5.49 12.46
CA GLY A 210 -0.76 -6.32 11.77
C GLY A 210 -1.28 -7.73 11.49
N TYR A 211 -0.80 -8.31 10.36
CA TYR A 211 -1.32 -9.57 9.83
C TYR A 211 -0.25 -10.65 9.65
N TYR A 212 0.96 -10.47 10.19
CA TYR A 212 2.07 -11.43 10.04
C TYR A 212 1.68 -12.86 10.43
N TYR A 213 1.09 -13.05 11.62
CA TYR A 213 0.71 -14.39 12.08
C TYR A 213 -0.41 -15.00 11.26
N HIS A 214 -1.36 -14.18 10.80
CA HIS A 214 -2.44 -14.63 9.91
C HIS A 214 -1.87 -15.05 8.54
N ALA A 215 -0.99 -14.25 7.94
CA ALA A 215 -0.29 -14.59 6.71
C ALA A 215 0.56 -15.86 6.88
N LYS A 216 1.32 -15.98 7.98
CA LYS A 216 2.15 -17.15 8.27
C LYS A 216 1.34 -18.44 8.38
N LYS A 217 0.23 -18.40 9.13
CA LYS A 217 -0.67 -19.55 9.28
C LYS A 217 -1.22 -20.02 7.92
N ARG A 218 -1.48 -19.07 7.02
CA ARG A 218 -1.97 -19.32 5.66
C ARG A 218 -0.88 -19.60 4.62
N GLY A 219 0.41 -19.56 4.99
CA GLY A 219 1.51 -19.71 4.03
C GLY A 219 1.67 -18.53 3.06
N MET A 220 1.12 -17.36 3.39
CA MET A 220 1.03 -16.18 2.53
C MET A 220 2.11 -15.12 2.82
N LEU A 221 3.20 -15.46 3.51
CA LEU A 221 4.24 -14.47 3.83
C LEU A 221 4.90 -13.90 2.57
N GLU A 222 5.16 -14.75 1.57
CA GLU A 222 5.84 -14.32 0.34
C GLU A 222 4.93 -13.39 -0.49
N ILE A 223 3.68 -13.79 -0.72
CA ILE A 223 2.71 -13.01 -1.52
C ILE A 223 2.30 -11.69 -0.87
N THR A 224 2.32 -11.60 0.47
CA THR A 224 1.98 -10.37 1.19
C THR A 224 3.16 -9.42 1.38
N GLY A 225 4.35 -9.78 0.87
CA GLY A 225 5.55 -8.97 1.00
C GLY A 225 6.18 -8.97 2.40
N LEU A 226 5.77 -9.89 3.28
CA LEU A 226 6.30 -10.02 4.65
C LEU A 226 7.55 -10.92 4.74
N GLY A 227 8.03 -11.42 3.62
CA GLY A 227 9.23 -12.26 3.51
C GLY A 227 8.92 -13.74 3.37
N LYS A 228 9.91 -14.60 3.65
CA LYS A 228 9.81 -16.06 3.45
C LYS A 228 9.71 -16.79 4.78
N ASP A 229 8.91 -17.86 4.84
CA ASP A 229 8.92 -18.77 5.99
C ASP A 229 10.14 -19.70 5.92
N ARG A 230 11.19 -19.37 6.69
CA ARG A 230 12.43 -20.16 6.73
C ARG A 230 12.20 -21.59 7.26
N LYS A 231 11.18 -21.83 8.10
CA LYS A 231 10.93 -23.16 8.66
C LYS A 231 10.32 -24.10 7.63
N ARG A 232 9.37 -23.65 6.81
CA ARG A 232 8.80 -24.47 5.72
C ARG A 232 9.82 -24.85 4.65
N ARG A 233 10.81 -24.00 4.37
CA ARG A 233 11.89 -24.35 3.41
C ARG A 233 12.85 -25.42 3.90
N ARG A 234 12.87 -25.71 5.21
CA ARG A 234 13.73 -26.79 5.74
C ARG A 234 13.22 -28.17 5.32
N ASP A 235 11.94 -28.31 4.98
CA ASP A 235 11.31 -29.59 4.62
C ASP A 235 10.52 -29.53 3.30
N PRO A 236 11.17 -29.67 2.12
CA PRO A 236 10.43 -30.10 0.93
C PRO A 236 11.14 -31.14 0.03
N ALA A 237 12.28 -31.74 0.42
CA ALA A 237 13.05 -32.60 -0.49
C ALA A 237 13.75 -33.85 0.10
N ALA A 238 13.60 -34.20 1.38
CA ALA A 238 14.24 -35.41 1.95
C ALA A 238 13.37 -36.67 1.92
N ALA A 239 12.21 -36.65 1.25
CA ALA A 239 11.33 -37.81 1.15
C ALA A 239 10.56 -37.81 -0.17
N THR A 240 11.29 -37.89 -1.29
CA THR A 240 10.75 -38.54 -2.48
C THR A 240 11.43 -39.90 -2.56
N PRO A 241 10.75 -41.03 -2.27
CA PRO A 241 11.35 -42.32 -2.56
C PRO A 241 11.52 -42.38 -4.08
N ALA A 242 12.75 -42.56 -4.52
CA ALA A 242 13.07 -42.87 -5.90
C ALA A 242 12.29 -44.15 -6.27
N LEU A 243 11.15 -43.98 -6.94
CA LEU A 243 10.48 -45.08 -7.58
C LEU A 243 11.40 -45.53 -8.72
N LEU A 244 12.03 -46.67 -8.50
CA LEU A 244 12.84 -47.41 -9.45
C LEU A 244 12.03 -47.60 -10.74
N VAL A 245 12.34 -46.81 -11.79
CA VAL A 245 11.84 -47.07 -13.13
C VAL A 245 12.71 -48.21 -13.68
N GLU A 246 12.20 -49.42 -13.57
CA GLU A 246 12.78 -50.61 -14.19
C GLU A 246 12.49 -50.56 -15.69
N THR A 247 13.51 -50.22 -16.47
CA THR A 247 13.46 -50.21 -17.94
C THR A 247 13.26 -51.64 -18.44
N PRO A 248 12.22 -51.96 -19.22
CA PRO A 248 12.04 -53.31 -19.76
C PRO A 248 13.16 -53.66 -20.75
N GLN A 249 13.78 -54.82 -20.55
CA GLN A 249 14.79 -55.38 -21.44
C GLN A 249 14.25 -55.57 -22.86
N GLN A 250 15.03 -55.12 -23.85
CA GLN A 250 14.76 -55.38 -25.26
C GLN A 250 14.98 -56.88 -25.55
N VAL A 251 13.96 -57.51 -26.13
CA VAL A 251 14.03 -58.87 -26.65
C VAL A 251 14.57 -58.80 -28.08
N GLU A 252 15.79 -59.28 -28.26
CA GLU A 252 16.45 -59.41 -29.56
C GLU A 252 15.84 -60.59 -30.33
N LEU A 253 15.29 -60.35 -31.52
CA LEU A 253 14.79 -61.39 -32.43
C LEU A 253 15.92 -61.83 -33.36
N PRO A 254 16.14 -63.14 -33.59
CA PRO A 254 17.16 -63.60 -34.53
C PRO A 254 16.67 -63.39 -35.98
N VAL A 255 17.38 -62.55 -36.73
CA VAL A 255 17.19 -62.44 -38.18
C VAL A 255 17.85 -63.66 -38.84
N ALA A 256 17.03 -64.50 -39.45
CA ALA A 256 17.46 -65.64 -40.25
C ALA A 256 18.12 -65.17 -41.56
N LEU A 257 19.25 -65.80 -41.87
CA LEU A 257 19.95 -65.75 -43.15
C LEU A 257 19.04 -66.21 -44.30
N ASN A 258 19.05 -65.44 -45.40
CA ASN A 258 18.98 -65.94 -46.78
C ASN A 258 19.48 -64.88 -47.77
#